data_AF-A0A0P9KP73-F1
#
_entry.id   AF-A0A0P9KP73-F1
#
_cell.length_a   1.000
_cell.length_b   1.000
_cell.length_c   1.000
_cell.angle_alpha   90.00
_cell.angle_beta   90.00
_cell.angle_gamma   90.00
#
_symmetry.space_group_name_H-M   'P 1'
#
loop_
_entity.id
_entity.type
_entity.pdbx_description
1 polymer ?
#
loop_
_entity_poly.entity_id
_entity_poly.type
_entity_poly.pdbx_seq_one_letter_code
_entity_poly.pdbx_strand_id
1 'polypeptide(L)'
;MTTTPITLLAALEATTMLEIDGLHAWDFSLGDELNIECMDGRERKVWRFTRTQVDAATFDESLQSWVINDGNADHRIICLDAFTPSDEDDSGDE
;
A
#
# COMPACT_ATOMS: atom_id res chain seq x y z
N MET A 1 3.41 -20.25 -7.14
CA MET A 1 4.24 -19.14 -7.66
C MET A 1 3.81 -17.89 -6.92
N THR A 2 4.40 -17.67 -5.75
CA THR A 2 4.11 -16.51 -4.89
C THR A 2 4.98 -15.36 -5.38
N THR A 3 4.37 -14.43 -6.12
CA THR A 3 5.00 -13.14 -6.39
C THR A 3 5.03 -12.39 -5.08
N THR A 4 6.20 -12.32 -4.43
CA THR A 4 6.45 -11.29 -3.42
C THR A 4 6.09 -9.95 -4.07
N PRO A 5 5.21 -9.12 -3.49
CA PRO A 5 4.79 -7.88 -4.12
C PRO A 5 6.01 -6.97 -4.25
N ILE A 6 6.57 -6.92 -5.45
CA ILE A 6 7.77 -6.14 -5.78
C ILE A 6 7.43 -4.64 -5.92
N THR A 7 6.13 -4.32 -6.06
CA THR A 7 5.63 -2.97 -6.32
C THR A 7 4.40 -2.64 -5.47
N LEU A 8 4.22 -1.34 -5.18
CA LEU A 8 3.07 -0.84 -4.42
C LEU A 8 1.75 -1.29 -5.06
N LEU A 9 1.69 -1.31 -6.39
CA LEU A 9 0.53 -1.82 -7.10
C LEU A 9 0.16 -3.25 -6.68
N ALA A 10 1.12 -4.18 -6.74
CA ALA A 10 0.85 -5.58 -6.41
C ALA A 10 0.40 -5.72 -4.96
N ALA A 11 0.96 -4.91 -4.06
CA ALA A 11 0.51 -4.84 -2.67
C ALA A 11 -0.92 -4.30 -2.56
N LEU A 12 -1.30 -3.28 -3.33
CA LEU A 12 -2.66 -2.72 -3.35
C LEU A 12 -3.70 -3.68 -3.94
N GLU A 13 -3.33 -4.50 -4.92
CA GLU A 13 -4.22 -5.52 -5.49
C GLU A 13 -4.50 -6.67 -4.52
N ALA A 14 -3.54 -6.99 -3.65
CA ALA A 14 -3.68 -8.03 -2.63
C ALA A 14 -4.24 -7.49 -1.29
N THR A 15 -4.08 -6.20 -1.02
CA THR A 15 -4.54 -5.60 0.22
C THR A 15 -6.03 -5.30 0.15
N THR A 16 -6.71 -5.45 1.27
CA THR A 16 -8.10 -5.00 1.44
C THR A 16 -8.20 -3.81 2.38
N MET A 17 -7.13 -3.50 3.11
CA MET A 17 -7.05 -2.42 4.09
C MET A 17 -5.73 -1.66 3.94
N LEU A 18 -5.82 -0.34 4.07
CA LEU A 18 -4.77 0.59 3.70
C LEU A 18 -4.76 1.74 4.71
N GLU A 19 -3.57 2.21 5.08
CA GLU A 19 -3.38 3.44 5.84
C GLU A 19 -2.49 4.39 5.04
N ILE A 20 -2.81 5.68 5.03
CA ILE A 20 -1.99 6.72 4.41
C ILE A 20 -1.72 7.84 5.40
N ASP A 21 -0.44 8.18 5.61
CA ASP A 21 0.00 9.24 6.54
C ASP A 21 -0.55 9.07 7.98
N GLY A 22 -0.77 7.82 8.41
CA GLY A 22 -1.38 7.50 9.71
C GLY A 22 -2.92 7.57 9.74
N LEU A 23 -3.57 7.74 8.59
CA LEU A 23 -5.03 7.75 8.44
C LEU A 23 -5.53 6.48 7.77
N HIS A 24 -6.45 5.78 8.43
CA HIS A 24 -7.07 4.58 7.88
C HIS A 24 -7.94 4.95 6.68
N ALA A 25 -7.66 4.31 5.54
CA ALA A 25 -8.53 4.37 4.38
C ALA A 25 -9.81 3.58 4.67
N TRP A 26 -10.94 4.25 4.47
CA TRP A 26 -12.25 3.61 4.55
C TRP A 26 -12.65 3.00 3.21
N ASP A 27 -12.16 3.58 2.11
CA ASP A 27 -12.34 3.09 0.75
C ASP A 27 -11.10 3.42 -0.08
N PHE A 28 -10.75 2.54 -1.01
CA PHE A 28 -9.78 2.85 -2.04
C PHE A 28 -10.12 2.10 -3.32
N SER A 29 -9.76 2.72 -4.45
CA SER A 29 -10.02 2.20 -5.78
C SER A 29 -8.75 2.32 -6.62
N LEU A 30 -8.38 1.22 -7.26
CA LEU A 30 -7.24 1.15 -8.15
C LEU A 30 -7.73 1.02 -9.59
N GLY A 31 -7.69 2.12 -10.35
CA GLY A 31 -8.07 2.19 -11.77
C GLY A 31 -6.93 2.73 -12.63
N ASP A 32 -7.20 3.78 -13.42
CA ASP A 32 -6.17 4.56 -14.12
C ASP A 32 -5.23 5.29 -13.14
N GLU A 33 -5.77 5.65 -11.98
CA GLU A 33 -5.07 6.22 -10.84
C GLU A 33 -5.51 5.50 -9.56
N LEU A 34 -4.67 5.62 -8.53
CA LEU A 34 -4.98 5.14 -7.19
C LEU A 34 -5.74 6.24 -6.45
N ASN A 35 -7.00 5.97 -6.13
CA ASN A 35 -7.82 6.83 -5.28
C ASN A 35 -7.91 6.22 -3.89
N ILE A 36 -7.51 6.99 -2.88
CA ILE A 36 -7.54 6.58 -1.48
C ILE A 36 -8.42 7.55 -0.73
N GLU A 37 -9.37 7.03 0.03
CA GLU A 37 -10.31 7.82 0.79
C GLU A 37 -10.19 7.49 2.27
N CYS A 38 -9.96 8.49 3.11
CA CYS A 38 -9.88 8.36 4.56
C CYS A 38 -10.86 9.32 5.24
N MET A 39 -11.25 9.00 6.47
CA MET A 39 -11.97 9.92 7.35
C MET A 39 -11.05 10.36 8.49
N ASP A 40 -10.79 11.66 8.56
CA ASP A 40 -10.12 12.30 9.68
C ASP A 40 -11.18 12.95 10.58
N GLY A 41 -11.69 12.17 11.54
CA GLY A 41 -12.79 12.56 12.42
C GLY A 41 -14.11 12.76 11.65
N ARG A 42 -14.40 14.00 11.22
CA ARG A 42 -15.59 14.34 10.43
C ARG A 42 -15.27 14.81 9.01
N GLU A 43 -13.99 14.95 8.68
CA GLU A 43 -13.54 15.44 7.38
C GLU A 43 -13.10 14.26 6.51
N ARG A 44 -13.54 14.24 5.25
CA ARG A 44 -13.11 13.24 4.27
C ARG A 44 -11.85 13.76 3.58
N LYS A 45 -10.76 13.00 3.67
CA LYS A 45 -9.53 13.25 2.93
C LYS A 45 -9.44 12.25 1.79
N VAL A 46 -9.07 12.74 0.61
CA VAL A 46 -8.94 11.91 -0.60
C VAL A 46 -7.58 12.18 -1.21
N TRP A 47 -6.81 11.13 -1.42
CA TRP A 47 -5.54 11.17 -2.13
C TRP A 47 -5.68 10.51 -3.49
N ARG A 48 -4.95 11.04 -4.46
CA ARG A 48 -4.97 10.58 -5.84
C ARG A 48 -3.53 10.48 -6.32
N PHE A 49 -3.14 9.27 -6.71
CA PHE A 49 -1.80 9.03 -7.23
C PHE A 49 -1.89 8.44 -8.62
N THR A 50 -1.18 9.05 -9.56
CA THR A 50 -1.08 8.52 -10.92
C THR A 50 -0.30 7.21 -10.93
N ARG A 51 -0.47 6.42 -11.98
CA ARG A 51 0.23 5.14 -12.12
C ARG A 51 1.76 5.28 -12.06
N THR A 52 2.30 6.36 -12.61
CA THR A 52 3.73 6.68 -12.55
C THR A 52 4.21 6.94 -11.12
N GLN A 53 3.40 7.62 -10.30
CA GLN A 53 3.74 7.84 -8.88
C GLN A 53 3.68 6.55 -8.08
N VAL A 54 2.67 5.70 -8.34
CA VAL A 54 2.54 4.38 -7.71
C VAL A 54 3.71 3.47 -8.08
N ASP A 55 4.16 3.53 -9.33
CA ASP A 55 5.32 2.75 -9.80
C ASP A 55 6.65 3.30 -9.27
N ALA A 56 6.76 4.63 -9.10
CA ALA A 56 7.90 5.29 -8.49
C ALA A 56 7.93 5.17 -6.95
N ALA A 57 6.88 4.59 -6.34
CA ALA A 57 6.82 4.41 -4.90
C ALA A 57 7.91 3.43 -4.43
N THR A 58 8.61 3.80 -3.37
CA THR A 58 9.70 3.00 -2.83
C THR A 58 9.23 2.26 -1.59
N PHE A 59 9.52 0.95 -1.51
CA PHE A 59 9.22 0.18 -0.33
C PHE A 59 10.28 0.41 0.76
N ASP A 60 9.82 0.73 1.96
CA ASP A 60 10.58 0.90 3.18
C ASP A 60 10.39 -0.35 4.03
N GLU A 61 11.34 -1.28 3.93
CA GLU A 61 11.33 -2.56 4.67
C GLU A 61 11.39 -2.35 6.20
N SER A 62 12.03 -1.26 6.65
CA SER A 62 12.17 -0.96 8.09
C SER A 62 10.84 -0.63 8.73
N LEU A 63 9.95 0.02 7.98
CA LEU A 63 8.63 0.46 8.44
C LEU A 63 7.51 -0.32 7.76
N GLN A 64 7.83 -1.34 6.96
CA GLN A 64 6.90 -2.15 6.18
C GLN A 64 5.86 -1.29 5.43
N SER A 65 6.33 -0.23 4.78
CA SER A 65 5.46 0.78 4.19
C SER A 65 6.02 1.33 2.89
N TRP A 66 5.14 1.87 2.06
CA TRP A 66 5.48 2.43 0.76
C TRP A 66 5.54 3.95 0.85
N VAL A 67 6.64 4.53 0.38
CA VAL A 67 6.81 5.97 0.29
C VAL A 67 6.47 6.40 -1.13
N ILE A 68 5.44 7.24 -1.27
CA ILE A 68 4.97 7.76 -2.55
C ILE A 68 4.94 9.28 -2.51
N ASN A 69 5.42 9.92 -3.57
CA ASN A 69 5.40 11.38 -3.67
C ASN A 69 4.20 11.84 -4.50
N ASP A 70 3.35 12.72 -3.94
CA ASP A 70 2.19 13.26 -4.69
C ASP A 70 2.58 14.39 -5.67
N GLY A 71 3.85 14.79 -5.68
CA GLY A 71 4.39 15.94 -6.41
C GLY A 71 4.65 17.15 -5.50
N ASN A 72 4.07 17.16 -4.29
CA ASN A 72 4.24 18.22 -3.30
C ASN A 72 4.88 17.71 -2.02
N ALA A 73 4.42 16.56 -1.52
CA ALA A 73 4.95 15.91 -0.32
C ALA A 73 5.06 14.39 -0.49
N ASP A 74 5.89 13.78 0.35
CA ASP A 74 5.97 12.33 0.50
C ASP A 74 4.87 11.85 1.45
N HIS A 75 4.11 10.87 1.00
CA HIS A 75 3.07 10.19 1.77
C HIS A 75 3.50 8.76 2.02
N ARG A 76 3.16 8.24 3.20
CA ARG A 76 3.46 6.86 3.57
C ARG A 76 2.20 6.03 3.49
N ILE A 77 2.22 5.00 2.67
CA ILE A 77 1.14 4.03 2.50
C ILE A 77 1.51 2.73 3.21
N ILE A 78 0.66 2.25 4.10
CA ILE A 78 0.82 0.97 4.79
C ILE A 78 -0.29 0.04 4.31
N CYS A 79 0.09 -1.06 3.67
CA CYS A 79 -0.84 -2.11 3.29
C CYS A 79 -0.98 -3.08 4.47
N LEU A 80 -2.08 -2.97 5.21
CA LEU A 80 -2.26 -3.67 6.50
C LEU A 80 -2.50 -5.18 6.31
N ASP A 81 -2.94 -5.60 5.13
CA ASP A 81 -3.29 -6.99 4.82
C ASP A 81 -2.32 -7.65 3.82
N ALA A 82 -1.49 -6.86 3.13
CA ALA A 82 -0.55 -7.37 2.12
C ALA A 82 0.62 -8.17 2.71
N PHE A 83 0.84 -8.10 4.03
CA PHE A 83 1.79 -8.94 4.74
C PHE A 83 1.12 -10.22 5.20
N THR A 84 0.85 -11.11 4.24
CA THR A 84 0.98 -12.52 4.60
C THR A 84 2.46 -12.73 4.89
N PRO A 85 2.86 -13.20 6.10
CA PRO A 85 4.18 -13.77 6.22
C PRO A 85 4.25 -14.84 5.13
N SER A 86 5.10 -14.64 4.14
CA SER A 86 5.56 -15.76 3.34
C SER A 86 6.29 -16.63 4.34
N ASP A 87 5.57 -17.60 4.87
CA ASP A 87 6.09 -18.74 5.59
C ASP A 87 6.98 -19.48 4.59
N GLU A 88 8.20 -18.96 4.41
CA GLU A 88 9.30 -19.71 3.85
C GLU A 88 9.82 -20.56 5.01
N ASP A 89 9.62 -21.87 4.85
CA ASP A 89 10.29 -22.98 5.51
C ASP A 89 9.57 -23.67 6.69
N ASP A 90 8.67 -24.60 6.36
CA ASP A 90 8.82 -25.97 6.85
C ASP A 90 8.92 -26.91 5.64
N SER A 91 10.07 -26.82 4.96
CA SER A 91 10.48 -27.73 3.91
C SER A 91 11.06 -29.01 4.51
N GLY A 92 10.22 -29.87 5.07
CA GLY A 92 10.41 -31.32 4.94
C GLY A 92 11.19 -32.09 6.02
N ASP A 93 10.65 -33.31 6.21
CA ASP A 93 11.31 -34.57 6.58
C ASP A 93 11.54 -34.85 8.08
N GLU A 94 10.52 -35.43 8.74
CA GLU A 94 10.46 -36.89 9.02
C GLU A 94 9.02 -37.37 9.33
#